data_AF-A0A2V6VNY1-F1
#
_entry.id   AF-A0A2V6VNY1-F1
#
_cell.length_a   1.000
_cell.length_b   1.000
_cell.length_c   1.000
_cell.angle_alpha   90.00
_cell.angle_beta   90.00
_cell.angle_gamma   90.00
#
_symmetry.space_group_name_H-M   'P 1'
#
loop_
_entity.id
_entity.type
_entity.pdbx_description
1 polymer ?
#
loop_
_entity_poly.entity_id
_entity_poly.type
_entity_poly.pdbx_seq_one_letter_code
_entity_poly.pdbx_strand_id
1 'polypeptide(L)'
;MKVRVLVRLKPGILDVQGTSVKRALAGLGFDDVTDLRIGKVIEVDVNAATTAGARQRADEMCRGAIATSTTSSPKPCTSPSSTSGIAIAI
;
A
#
# COMPACT_ATOMS: atom_id res chain seq x y z
N MET A 1 -18.62 5.45 -3.64
CA MET A 1 -18.00 5.25 -2.31
C MET A 1 -16.49 5.33 -2.49
N LYS A 2 -15.77 6.07 -1.63
CA LYS A 2 -14.30 6.17 -1.72
C LYS A 2 -13.63 5.03 -0.96
N VAL A 3 -12.71 4.34 -1.62
CA VAL A 3 -11.86 3.30 -1.04
C VAL A 3 -10.41 3.74 -1.18
N ARG A 4 -9.66 3.69 -0.08
CA ARG A 4 -8.23 4.02 -0.07
C ARG A 4 -7.43 2.72 -0.02
N VAL A 5 -6.51 2.54 -0.95
CA VAL A 5 -5.62 1.39 -1.04
C VAL A 5 -4.19 1.86 -0.77
N LEU A 6 -3.61 1.34 0.30
CA LEU A 6 -2.22 1.56 0.69
C LEU A 6 -1.39 0.44 0.10
N VAL A 7 -0.47 0.80 -0.79
CA VAL A 7 0.48 -0.12 -1.41
C VAL A 7 1.82 0.07 -0.73
N ARG A 8 2.35 -0.99 -0.13
CA ARG A 8 3.67 -1.02 0.50
C ARG A 8 4.53 -2.13 -0.09
N LEU A 9 5.84 -1.95 -0.08
CA LEU A 9 6.78 -3.00 -0.48
C LEU A 9 6.93 -4.02 0.65
N LYS A 10 7.07 -5.30 0.29
CA LYS A 10 7.31 -6.41 1.20
C LYS A 10 8.64 -6.22 1.93
N PRO A 11 8.73 -6.62 3.21
CA PRO A 11 10.02 -6.67 3.89
C PRO A 11 11.03 -7.49 3.08
N GLY A 12 12.21 -6.92 2.82
CA GLY A 12 13.26 -7.53 2.02
C GLY A 12 13.39 -7.03 0.58
N ILE A 13 12.40 -6.31 0.05
CA ILE A 13 12.53 -5.64 -1.26
C ILE A 13 13.22 -4.29 -1.06
N LEU A 14 14.31 -4.09 -1.82
CA LEU A 14 15.07 -2.85 -1.82
C LEU A 14 14.24 -1.72 -2.46
N ASP A 15 14.00 -0.67 -1.68
CA ASP A 15 13.33 0.54 -2.13
C ASP A 15 14.38 1.61 -2.53
N VAL A 16 14.69 1.67 -3.83
CA VAL A 16 15.63 2.66 -4.38
C VAL A 16 15.09 4.09 -4.19
N GLN A 17 13.77 4.27 -4.24
CA GLN A 17 13.16 5.59 -4.08
C GLN A 17 13.25 6.05 -2.62
N GLY A 18 12.91 5.19 -1.67
CA GLY A 18 13.05 5.47 -0.23
C GLY A 18 14.49 5.77 0.16
N THR A 19 15.45 5.03 -0.39
CA THR A 19 16.88 5.28 -0.16
C THR A 19 17.31 6.67 -0.65
N SER A 20 16.80 7.11 -1.80
CA SER A 20 17.13 8.42 -2.38
C SER A 20 16.59 9.57 -1.52
N VAL A 21 15.34 9.47 -1.06
CA VAL A 21 14.73 10.46 -0.17
C VAL A 21 15.44 10.50 1.18
N LYS A 22 15.79 9.33 1.75
CA LYS A 22 16.58 9.26 2.98
C LYS A 22 17.91 10.02 2.87
N ARG A 23 18.63 9.85 1.75
CA ARG A 23 19.89 10.60 1.50
C ARG A 23 19.66 12.10 1.37
N ALA A 24 18.58 12.52 0.73
CA ALA A 24 18.23 13.93 0.64
C ALA A 24 17.93 14.53 2.03
N LEU A 25 17.22 13.79 2.89
CA LEU A 25 16.95 14.21 4.28
C LEU A 25 18.22 14.32 5.12
N ALA A 26 19.15 13.36 4.98
CA ALA A 26 20.47 13.46 5.63
C ALA A 26 21.25 14.72 5.17
N GLY A 27 21.20 15.04 3.88
CA GLY A 27 21.79 16.28 3.35
C GLY A 27 21.17 17.58 3.89
N LEU A 28 19.97 17.50 4.47
CA LEU A 28 19.27 18.62 5.11
C LEU A 28 19.47 18.65 6.64
N GLY A 29 20.25 17.73 7.21
CA GLY A 29 20.53 17.66 8.65
C GLY A 29 19.58 16.78 9.46
N PHE A 30 18.75 15.96 8.82
CA PHE A 30 17.86 14.98 9.48
C PHE A 30 18.54 13.60 9.58
N ASP A 31 19.59 13.50 10.39
CA ASP A 31 20.37 12.28 10.57
C ASP A 31 19.70 11.24 11.49
N ASP A 32 18.61 11.61 12.18
CA ASP A 32 17.83 10.75 13.06
C ASP A 32 16.91 9.76 12.29
N VAL A 33 16.78 9.91 10.98
CA VAL A 33 15.97 9.04 10.13
C VAL A 33 16.69 7.71 9.83
N THR A 34 16.35 6.66 10.56
CA THR A 34 17.00 5.35 10.46
C THR A 34 16.43 4.43 9.37
N ASP A 35 15.12 4.45 9.12
CA ASP A 35 14.45 3.69 8.07
C ASP A 35 13.38 4.53 7.38
N LEU A 36 13.33 4.47 6.04
CA LEU A 36 12.36 5.20 5.22
C LEU A 36 11.94 4.33 4.06
N ARG A 37 10.63 4.08 3.94
CA ARG A 37 10.04 3.34 2.83
C ARG A 37 8.94 4.15 2.20
N ILE A 38 8.93 4.21 0.88
CA ILE A 38 7.92 4.91 0.10
C ILE A 38 6.85 3.89 -0.29
N GLY A 39 5.61 4.22 0.07
CA GLY A 39 4.42 3.50 -0.38
C GLY A 39 3.60 4.38 -1.32
N LYS A 40 2.61 3.78 -1.98
CA LYS A 40 1.61 4.50 -2.78
C LYS A 40 0.27 4.46 -2.07
N VAL A 41 -0.46 5.58 -2.10
CA VAL A 41 -1.87 5.62 -1.71
C VAL A 41 -2.67 5.79 -2.99
N ILE A 42 -3.57 4.85 -3.26
CA ILE A 42 -4.46 4.88 -4.42
C ILE A 42 -5.87 5.08 -3.89
N GLU A 43 -6.51 6.17 -4.27
CA GLU A 43 -7.92 6.42 -3.95
C GLU A 43 -8.78 6.01 -5.14
N VAL A 44 -9.76 5.15 -4.89
CA VAL A 44 -10.65 4.62 -5.91
C VAL A 44 -12.09 4.94 -5.52
N ASP A 45 -12.80 5.63 -6.41
CA ASP A 45 -14.23 5.80 -6.30
C ASP A 45 -14.93 4.57 -6.89
N VAL A 46 -15.51 3.74 -6.02
CA VAL A 46 -16.20 2.51 -6.38
C VAL A 46 -17.71 2.74 -6.32
N ASN A 47 -18.41 2.42 -7.41
CA ASN A 47 -19.86 2.34 -7.42
C ASN A 47 -20.30 0.97 -6.88
N ALA A 48 -20.76 0.95 -5.63
CA ALA A 48 -21.23 -0.23 -4.93
C ALA A 48 -22.36 0.14 -3.97
N ALA A 49 -23.33 -0.77 -3.82
CA ALA A 49 -24.49 -0.57 -2.96
C ALA A 49 -24.17 -0.71 -1.46
N THR A 50 -23.07 -1.41 -1.12
CA THR A 50 -22.67 -1.67 0.27
C THR A 50 -21.17 -1.52 0.44
N THR A 51 -20.73 -1.19 1.67
CA THR A 51 -19.31 -1.12 2.03
C THR A 51 -18.60 -2.46 1.81
N ALA A 52 -19.28 -3.57 2.08
CA ALA A 52 -18.75 -4.92 1.82
C ALA A 52 -18.51 -5.17 0.33
N GLY A 53 -19.47 -4.78 -0.54
CA GLY A 53 -19.33 -4.89 -1.99
C GLY A 53 -18.24 -3.97 -2.54
N ALA A 54 -18.10 -2.75 -2.00
CA ALA A 54 -17.01 -1.85 -2.36
C ALA A 54 -15.63 -2.44 -2.03
N ARG A 55 -15.52 -3.09 -0.86
CA ARG A 55 -14.28 -3.75 -0.42
C ARG A 55 -13.94 -4.96 -1.28
N GLN A 56 -14.92 -5.80 -1.61
CA GLN A 56 -14.71 -6.95 -2.48
C GLN A 56 -14.25 -6.53 -3.88
N ARG A 57 -14.88 -5.50 -4.45
CA ARG A 57 -14.48 -4.92 -5.75
C ARG A 57 -13.05 -4.37 -5.72
N ALA A 58 -12.70 -3.65 -4.65
CA ALA A 58 -11.33 -3.14 -4.49
C ALA A 58 -10.30 -4.29 -4.36
N ASP A 59 -10.65 -5.35 -3.64
CA ASP A 59 -9.80 -6.54 -3.47
C ASP A 59 -9.60 -7.31 -4.80
N GLU A 60 -10.67 -7.46 -5.59
CA GLU A 60 -10.59 -7.99 -6.97
C GLU A 60 -9.71 -7.12 -7.89
N MET A 61 -9.86 -5.79 -7.84
CA MET A 61 -9.02 -4.86 -8.60
C MET A 61 -7.55 -4.98 -8.20
N CYS A 62 -7.25 -5.12 -6.91
CA CYS A 62 -5.88 -5.28 -6.42
C CYS A 62 -5.28 -6.62 -6.85
N ARG A 63 -6.08 -7.70 -6.86
CA ARG A 63 -5.67 -8.99 -7.41
C ARG A 63 -5.43 -8.92 -8.91
N GLY A 64 -6.30 -8.26 -9.67
CA GLY A 64 -6.23 -8.20 -11.13
C GLY A 64 -5.11 -7.29 -11.66
N ALA A 65 -4.80 -6.19 -10.96
CA ALA A 65 -3.82 -5.21 -11.42
C ALA A 65 -2.36 -5.56 -11.06
N ILE A 66 -2.11 -6.43 -10.06
CA ILE A 66 -0.77 -6.61 -9.47
C ILE A 66 -0.34 -8.10 -9.36
N ALA A 67 -1.15 -9.07 -9.79
CA ALA A 67 -0.77 -10.50 -9.76
C ALA A 67 0.21 -10.96 -10.87
N THR A 68 0.75 -10.03 -11.67
CA THR A 68 1.76 -10.37 -12.67
C THR A 68 3.16 -10.09 -12.12
N SER A 69 3.96 -11.14 -12.02
CA SER A 69 5.38 -11.17 -11.62
C SER A 69 5.68 -11.18 -10.12
N THR A 70 5.81 -12.41 -9.61
CA THR A 70 6.80 -12.77 -8.59
C THR A 70 6.37 -12.59 -7.12
N THR A 71 5.80 -13.70 -6.60
CA THR A 71 6.01 -14.23 -5.23
C THR A 71 4.92 -14.00 -4.18
N SER A 72 4.34 -15.14 -3.77
CA SER A 72 3.85 -15.53 -2.44
C SER A 72 2.48 -15.02 -1.93
N SER A 73 1.57 -15.99 -1.80
CA SER A 73 0.60 -16.19 -0.71
C SER A 73 -0.35 -15.02 -0.37
N PRO A 74 -1.65 -15.10 -0.74
CA PRO A 74 -2.62 -14.08 -0.36
C PRO A 74 -2.91 -14.16 1.14
N LYS A 75 -2.44 -13.19 1.92
CA LYS A 75 -2.95 -12.97 3.27
C LYS A 75 -4.25 -12.16 3.20
N PRO A 76 -5.35 -12.61 3.83
CA PRO A 76 -6.56 -11.82 3.90
C PRO A 76 -6.28 -10.55 4.71
N CYS A 77 -6.47 -9.40 4.07
CA CYS A 77 -6.27 -8.09 4.66
C CYS A 77 -7.47 -7.77 5.56
N THR A 78 -7.42 -8.16 6.83
CA THR A 78 -8.40 -7.76 7.84
C THR A 78 -7.71 -7.07 9.01
N SER A 79 -7.83 -5.74 9.06
CA SER A 79 -7.73 -4.98 10.31
C SER A 79 -9.15 -4.59 10.78
N PRO A 80 -9.43 -4.67 12.09
CA PRO A 80 -10.64 -4.13 12.69
C PRO A 80 -10.35 -2.73 13.21
N SER A 81 -10.73 -1.69 12.48
CA SER A 81 -11.03 -0.39 13.07
C SER A 81 -11.49 0.58 12.00
N SER A 82 -12.50 1.35 12.38
CA SER A 82 -13.09 2.44 11.64
C SER A 82 -12.04 3.44 11.15
N THR A 83 -11.49 3.23 9.96
CA THR A 83 -10.94 4.20 9.00
C THR A 83 -10.56 3.38 7.76
N SER A 84 -11.40 3.47 6.72
CA SER A 84 -11.37 2.60 5.55
C SER A 84 -10.10 2.80 4.71
N GLY A 85 -9.01 2.14 5.09
CA GLY A 85 -7.75 2.05 4.35
C GLY A 85 -7.36 0.59 4.21
N ILE A 86 -7.47 0.05 3.00
CA ILE A 86 -7.03 -1.31 2.67
C ILE A 86 -5.51 -1.27 2.54
N ALA A 87 -4.76 -1.99 3.37
CA ALA A 87 -3.31 -2.06 3.28
C ALA A 87 -2.85 -3.35 2.58
N ILE A 88 -2.08 -3.20 1.51
CA ILE A 88 -1.55 -4.26 0.66
C ILE A 88 -0.02 -4.18 0.66
N ALA A 89 0.63 -5.30 0.93
CA ALA A 89 2.08 -5.45 0.82
C ALA A 89 2.41 -6.22 -0.46
N ILE A 90 3.20 -5.62 -1.35
CA ILE A 90 3.74 -6.18 -2.60
C ILE A 90 5.10 -6.79 -2.33
#